data_AF-A0A812J884-F1
#
_entry.id   AF-A0A812J884-F1
#
_cell.length_a   1.000
_cell.length_b   1.000
_cell.length_c   1.000
_cell.angle_alpha   90.00
_cell.angle_beta   90.00
_cell.angle_gamma   90.00
#
_symmetry.space_group_name_H-M   'P 1'
#
loop_
_entity.id
_entity.type
_entity.pdbx_description
1 polymer ?
#
loop_
_entity_poly.entity_id
_entity_poly.type
_entity_poly.pdbx_seq_one_letter_code
_entity_poly.pdbx_strand_id
1 'polypeptide(L)'
;MGHKPLSRFISSPRNYNTLYAYGIDEKNSNYKAPFNRIHNEARVFTPEDKVIVTPNSDTPYSFCCLDLRAEPVLITVPAMEKDRYFSFQMVDMYTHNFDYLGTRCTGNSGGVYMITGPGWTGGSYSGGGVPAKVDKVMACETPFALAIVRTQLKNPEDIDKVKAIQAGYKVDTLSAYLGKPPPESKQLQWPMSDKEVTQSVKMYEILDFVLSLLPVHDARMAGASSTRSRRAWPRESSPALTSLAPVRGRQAGHLRQLP
;
A
#
# COMPACT_ATOMS: atom_id res chain seq x y z
N MET A 1 -6.42 9.29 -36.75
CA MET A 1 -6.86 9.89 -35.48
C MET A 1 -7.30 8.76 -34.55
N GLY A 2 -6.45 8.36 -33.61
CA GLY A 2 -6.75 7.27 -32.68
C GLY A 2 -7.17 7.81 -31.32
N HIS A 3 -8.47 7.74 -31.02
CA HIS A 3 -8.96 7.99 -29.67
C HIS A 3 -8.54 6.82 -28.78
N LYS A 4 -7.61 7.07 -27.85
CA LYS A 4 -7.42 6.19 -26.69
C LYS A 4 -8.63 6.42 -25.76
N PRO A 5 -9.44 5.38 -25.43
CA PRO A 5 -10.55 5.57 -24.52
C PRO A 5 -10.02 5.79 -23.09
N LEU A 6 -10.81 6.55 -22.33
CA LEU A 6 -10.53 7.04 -20.98
C LEU A 6 -10.02 5.94 -20.04
N SER A 7 -8.73 5.97 -19.69
CA SER A 7 -8.12 5.04 -18.74
C SER A 7 -8.06 5.56 -17.29
N ARG A 8 -8.87 6.57 -16.94
CA ARG A 8 -8.70 7.29 -15.66
C ARG A 8 -9.73 7.03 -14.55
N PHE A 9 -10.70 6.13 -14.71
CA PHE A 9 -11.75 5.97 -13.67
C PHE A 9 -12.19 4.54 -13.29
N ILE A 10 -11.41 3.50 -13.63
CA ILE A 10 -11.74 2.13 -13.19
C ILE A 10 -10.52 1.49 -12.51
N SER A 11 -10.22 1.97 -11.30
CA SER A 11 -9.24 1.38 -10.38
C SER A 11 -9.88 0.32 -9.47
N SER A 12 -11.16 0.49 -9.12
CA SER A 12 -11.91 -0.32 -8.15
C SER A 12 -11.96 -1.83 -8.48
N PRO A 13 -12.31 -2.25 -9.72
CA PRO A 13 -12.37 -3.67 -10.03
C PRO A 13 -11.02 -4.39 -10.06
N ARG A 14 -9.91 -3.69 -10.37
CA ARG A 14 -8.57 -4.30 -10.30
C ARG A 14 -8.16 -4.58 -8.86
N ASN A 15 -8.43 -3.66 -7.95
CA ASN A 15 -8.19 -3.89 -6.52
C ASN A 15 -9.11 -4.96 -5.96
N TYR A 16 -10.38 -5.01 -6.39
CA TYR A 16 -11.28 -6.11 -6.06
C TYR A 16 -10.69 -7.46 -6.47
N ASN A 17 -10.15 -7.57 -7.69
CA ASN A 17 -9.54 -8.83 -8.14
C ASN A 17 -8.36 -9.25 -7.26
N THR A 18 -7.51 -8.29 -6.85
CA THR A 18 -6.39 -8.58 -5.95
C THR A 18 -6.90 -9.00 -4.57
N LEU A 19 -7.87 -8.28 -4.01
CA LEU A 19 -8.49 -8.61 -2.72
C LEU A 19 -9.13 -10.01 -2.76
N TYR A 20 -9.88 -10.28 -3.83
CA TYR A 20 -10.57 -11.54 -4.07
C TYR A 20 -9.57 -12.70 -4.18
N ALA A 21 -8.54 -12.55 -5.01
CA ALA A 21 -7.53 -13.58 -5.20
C ALA A 21 -6.66 -13.81 -3.94
N TYR A 22 -6.34 -12.76 -3.17
CA TYR A 22 -5.41 -12.87 -2.04
C TYR A 22 -6.10 -13.30 -0.74
N GLY A 23 -7.35 -12.89 -0.53
CA GLY A 23 -8.02 -13.00 0.78
C GLY A 23 -9.39 -13.65 0.79
N ILE A 24 -9.97 -14.02 -0.35
CA ILE A 24 -11.33 -14.58 -0.44
C ILE A 24 -11.34 -15.96 -1.09
N ASP A 25 -10.75 -16.11 -2.28
CA ASP A 25 -10.76 -17.36 -3.02
C ASP A 25 -9.62 -18.28 -2.57
N GLU A 26 -9.89 -19.12 -1.58
CA GLU A 26 -8.92 -20.10 -1.04
C GLU A 26 -8.41 -21.10 -2.09
N LYS A 27 -9.15 -21.28 -3.20
CA LYS A 27 -8.75 -22.19 -4.29
C LYS A 27 -7.87 -21.48 -5.32
N ASN A 28 -7.71 -20.16 -5.23
CA ASN A 28 -6.86 -19.41 -6.11
C ASN A 28 -5.38 -19.74 -5.86
N SER A 29 -4.59 -19.89 -6.91
CA SER A 29 -3.14 -20.09 -6.76
C SER A 29 -2.42 -18.88 -6.15
N ASN A 30 -3.05 -17.69 -6.17
CA ASN A 30 -2.53 -16.49 -5.55
C ASN A 30 -3.07 -16.23 -4.15
N TYR A 31 -3.86 -17.14 -3.59
CA TYR A 31 -4.35 -17.02 -2.22
C TYR A 31 -3.19 -16.88 -1.24
N LYS A 32 -3.29 -15.90 -0.34
CA LYS A 32 -2.24 -15.58 0.62
C LYS A 32 -2.67 -15.94 2.03
N ALA A 33 -3.76 -15.34 2.51
CA ALA A 33 -4.28 -15.53 3.86
C ALA A 33 -5.69 -14.94 3.94
N PRO A 34 -6.53 -15.41 4.89
CA PRO A 34 -7.84 -14.79 5.09
C PRO A 34 -7.68 -13.35 5.59
N PHE A 35 -8.78 -12.58 5.57
CA PHE A 35 -8.78 -11.22 6.09
C PHE A 35 -8.20 -11.10 7.51
N ASN A 36 -7.51 -9.99 7.75
CA ASN A 36 -6.88 -9.64 9.03
C ASN A 36 -5.83 -10.68 9.50
N ARG A 37 -5.23 -11.40 8.55
CA ARG A 37 -4.06 -12.26 8.76
C ARG A 37 -2.96 -11.89 7.79
N ILE A 38 -1.72 -11.94 8.28
CA ILE A 38 -0.53 -11.68 7.47
C ILE A 38 -0.03 -12.97 6.83
N HIS A 39 0.28 -12.90 5.55
CA HIS A 39 1.01 -13.92 4.83
C HIS A 39 2.45 -13.43 4.61
N ASN A 40 3.43 -14.21 5.04
CA ASN A 40 4.84 -13.90 4.86
C ASN A 40 5.42 -14.77 3.74
N GLU A 41 5.90 -14.12 2.68
CA GLU A 41 6.54 -14.77 1.54
C GLU A 41 8.04 -14.49 1.62
N ALA A 42 8.72 -15.27 2.45
CA ALA A 42 10.16 -15.18 2.69
C ALA A 42 11.00 -15.93 1.64
N ARG A 43 10.66 -15.76 0.35
CA ARG A 43 11.43 -16.31 -0.77
C ARG A 43 11.96 -15.18 -1.64
N VAL A 44 13.16 -15.38 -2.17
CA VAL A 44 13.69 -14.52 -3.23
C VAL A 44 12.88 -14.85 -4.49
N PHE A 45 12.26 -13.84 -5.07
CA PHE A 45 11.49 -14.01 -6.31
C PHE A 45 12.44 -14.40 -7.45
N THR A 46 12.03 -15.38 -8.25
CA THR A 46 12.78 -15.84 -9.42
C THR A 46 12.12 -15.32 -10.71
N PRO A 47 12.79 -15.36 -11.87
CA PRO A 47 12.20 -14.93 -13.15
C PRO A 47 10.87 -15.62 -13.52
N GLU A 48 10.55 -16.75 -12.89
CA GLU A 48 9.32 -17.51 -13.08
C GLU A 48 8.10 -16.88 -12.40
N ASP A 49 8.29 -15.91 -11.49
CA ASP A 49 7.22 -15.26 -10.73
C ASP A 49 6.55 -14.10 -11.51
N LYS A 50 5.46 -14.41 -12.21
CA LYS A 50 4.72 -13.47 -13.08
C LYS A 50 3.69 -12.59 -12.38
N VAL A 51 3.56 -12.70 -11.06
CA VAL A 51 2.47 -12.06 -10.28
C VAL A 51 2.73 -10.57 -10.03
N ILE A 52 3.99 -10.15 -10.00
CA ILE A 52 4.40 -8.75 -9.83
C ILE A 52 5.18 -8.34 -11.09
N VAL A 53 4.73 -7.28 -11.77
CA VAL A 53 5.50 -6.71 -12.89
C VAL A 53 6.81 -6.17 -12.31
N THR A 54 7.95 -6.75 -12.75
CA THR A 54 9.31 -6.54 -12.21
C THR A 54 9.45 -6.96 -10.73
N PRO A 55 9.68 -8.25 -10.43
CA PRO A 55 9.99 -8.68 -9.07
C PRO A 55 11.22 -7.94 -8.55
N ASN A 56 11.09 -7.32 -7.37
CA ASN A 56 12.20 -6.68 -6.70
C ASN A 56 13.02 -7.75 -5.97
N SER A 57 14.22 -8.06 -6.45
CA SER A 57 15.10 -9.08 -5.86
C SER A 57 15.58 -8.73 -4.44
N ASP A 58 15.38 -7.49 -4.00
CA ASP A 58 15.95 -6.94 -2.76
C ASP A 58 15.02 -6.99 -1.54
N THR A 59 13.75 -7.39 -1.69
CA THR A 59 12.79 -7.37 -0.58
C THR A 59 11.77 -8.53 -0.66
N PRO A 60 11.91 -9.56 0.18
CA PRO A 60 10.82 -10.50 0.45
C PRO A 60 9.54 -9.76 0.89
N TYR A 61 8.41 -10.26 0.41
CA TYR A 61 7.11 -9.61 0.58
C TYR A 61 6.32 -10.23 1.73
N SER A 62 5.51 -9.42 2.40
CA SER A 62 4.35 -9.91 3.15
C SER A 62 3.10 -9.18 2.68
N PHE A 63 1.95 -9.85 2.77
CA PHE A 63 0.65 -9.31 2.36
C PHE A 63 -0.35 -9.46 3.49
N CYS A 64 -1.21 -8.47 3.65
CA CYS A 64 -2.37 -8.56 4.52
C CYS A 64 -3.56 -7.83 3.91
N CYS A 65 -4.63 -8.57 3.64
CA CYS A 65 -5.92 -8.00 3.29
C CYS A 65 -6.65 -7.62 4.58
N LEU A 66 -7.08 -6.37 4.71
CA LEU A 66 -7.74 -5.84 5.89
C LEU A 66 -9.24 -5.69 5.64
N ASP A 67 -10.06 -6.23 6.54
CA ASP A 67 -11.49 -5.95 6.64
C ASP A 67 -11.71 -5.07 7.88
N LEU A 68 -12.09 -3.81 7.62
CA LEU A 68 -12.21 -2.74 8.60
C LEU A 68 -13.68 -2.38 8.89
N ARG A 69 -14.64 -3.17 8.39
CA ARG A 69 -16.08 -2.88 8.48
C ARG A 69 -16.61 -3.01 9.89
N ALA A 70 -16.17 -4.05 10.59
CA ALA A 70 -16.66 -4.36 11.94
C ALA A 70 -15.88 -3.59 13.00
N GLU A 71 -14.57 -3.47 12.83
CA GLU A 71 -13.67 -2.85 13.80
C GLU A 71 -12.29 -2.51 13.21
N PRO A 72 -11.50 -1.65 13.90
CA PRO A 72 -10.10 -1.43 13.57
C PRO A 72 -9.24 -2.69 13.65
N VAL A 73 -8.15 -2.68 12.91
CA VAL A 73 -7.11 -3.71 12.93
C VAL A 73 -5.80 -3.10 13.42
N LEU A 74 -5.08 -3.83 14.26
CA LEU A 74 -3.78 -3.44 14.78
C LEU A 74 -2.69 -4.24 14.07
N ILE A 75 -1.65 -3.54 13.62
CA ILE A 75 -0.43 -4.12 13.10
C ILE A 75 0.68 -3.87 14.12
N THR A 76 1.26 -4.95 14.64
CA THR A 76 2.45 -4.87 15.49
C THR A 76 3.69 -5.17 14.66
N VAL A 77 4.66 -4.26 14.71
CA VAL A 77 5.93 -4.35 14.01
C VAL A 77 7.05 -4.50 15.06
N PRO A 78 7.92 -5.52 14.96
CA PRO A 78 9.07 -5.64 15.85
C PRO A 78 10.08 -4.53 15.59
N ALA A 79 10.95 -4.26 16.57
CA ALA A 79 12.09 -3.39 16.33
C ALA A 79 13.01 -3.99 15.25
N MET A 80 13.55 -3.12 14.42
CA MET A 80 14.41 -3.44 13.29
C MET A 80 15.84 -3.00 13.55
N GLU A 81 16.81 -3.66 12.92
CA GLU A 81 18.19 -3.18 12.85
C GLU A 81 18.22 -1.73 12.31
N LYS A 82 19.09 -0.88 12.87
CA LYS A 82 19.13 0.56 12.56
C LYS A 82 19.31 0.86 11.07
N ASP A 83 20.02 0.00 10.36
CA ASP A 83 20.40 0.14 8.94
C ASP A 83 19.53 -0.72 8.01
N ARG A 84 18.56 -1.48 8.51
CA ARG A 84 17.66 -2.30 7.69
C ARG A 84 16.45 -1.50 7.24
N TYR A 85 16.20 -1.49 5.94
CA TYR A 85 15.00 -0.90 5.39
C TYR A 85 13.79 -1.83 5.53
N PHE A 86 12.64 -1.26 5.88
CA PHE A 86 11.34 -1.91 5.72
C PHE A 86 10.25 -0.89 5.42
N SER A 87 9.15 -1.35 4.82
CA SER A 87 7.97 -0.52 4.59
C SER A 87 6.69 -1.34 4.59
N PHE A 88 5.65 -0.82 5.21
CA PHE A 88 4.25 -1.23 5.00
C PHE A 88 3.60 -0.13 4.16
N GLN A 89 3.22 -0.47 2.94
CA GLN A 89 2.44 0.38 2.06
C GLN A 89 0.97 0.05 2.27
N MET A 90 0.18 1.05 2.69
CA MET A 90 -1.25 0.88 2.96
C MET A 90 -2.06 1.42 1.78
N VAL A 91 -2.82 0.54 1.13
CA VAL A 91 -3.57 0.85 -0.10
C VAL A 91 -5.06 0.66 0.14
N ASP A 92 -5.87 1.65 -0.20
CA ASP A 92 -7.33 1.58 -0.09
C ASP A 92 -7.98 0.96 -1.35
N MET A 93 -9.31 0.79 -1.37
CA MET A 93 -10.04 0.24 -2.53
C MET A 93 -10.09 1.22 -3.72
N TYR A 94 -9.76 2.50 -3.52
CA TYR A 94 -9.61 3.49 -4.59
C TYR A 94 -8.22 3.49 -5.23
N THR A 95 -7.31 2.62 -4.78
CA THR A 95 -5.89 2.55 -5.16
C THR A 95 -5.02 3.72 -4.65
N HIS A 96 -5.50 4.46 -3.65
CA HIS A 96 -4.67 5.45 -2.98
C HIS A 96 -3.80 4.80 -1.92
N ASN A 97 -2.53 5.21 -1.88
CA ASN A 97 -1.66 4.93 -0.75
C ASN A 97 -1.99 5.92 0.36
N PHE A 98 -2.87 5.53 1.28
CA PHE A 98 -3.35 6.45 2.31
C PHE A 98 -2.34 6.66 3.45
N ASP A 99 -1.46 5.67 3.69
CA ASP A 99 -0.38 5.82 4.67
C ASP A 99 0.79 4.84 4.42
N TYR A 100 1.90 5.09 5.12
CA TYR A 100 3.08 4.24 5.17
C TYR A 100 3.58 4.06 6.60
N LEU A 101 4.00 2.84 6.92
CA LEU A 101 4.84 2.53 8.08
C LEU A 101 6.22 2.12 7.57
N GLY A 102 7.27 2.35 8.34
CA GLY A 102 8.61 1.92 7.94
C GLY A 102 9.72 2.89 8.29
N THR A 103 10.93 2.49 7.91
CA THR A 103 12.17 3.22 8.19
C THR A 103 12.10 4.72 7.88
N ARG A 104 11.42 5.10 6.79
CA ARG A 104 11.32 6.50 6.34
C ARG A 104 10.21 7.30 7.00
N CYS A 105 9.24 6.66 7.64
CA CYS A 105 8.01 7.29 8.12
C CYS A 105 7.87 7.21 9.64
N THR A 106 8.16 6.05 10.23
CA THR A 106 8.02 5.78 11.67
C THR A 106 9.32 5.34 12.32
N GLY A 107 10.40 5.18 11.53
CA GLY A 107 11.70 4.72 12.01
C GLY A 107 11.74 3.21 12.26
N ASN A 108 12.77 2.76 12.97
CA ASN A 108 13.11 1.33 13.12
C ASN A 108 12.83 0.77 14.52
N SER A 109 12.21 1.54 15.42
CA SER A 109 11.96 1.14 16.81
C SER A 109 10.84 0.11 16.98
N GLY A 110 10.16 -0.27 15.89
CA GLY A 110 8.94 -1.09 15.93
C GLY A 110 7.71 -0.26 16.28
N GLY A 111 6.66 -0.91 16.79
CA GLY A 111 5.48 -0.24 17.32
C GLY A 111 4.18 -0.98 17.02
N VAL A 112 3.09 -0.44 17.56
CA VAL A 112 1.72 -0.90 17.34
C VAL A 112 0.95 0.19 16.63
N TYR A 113 0.39 -0.15 15.47
CA TYR A 113 -0.25 0.78 14.57
C TYR A 113 -1.70 0.36 14.35
N MET A 114 -2.64 1.26 14.55
CA MET A 114 -4.07 0.97 14.39
C MET A 114 -4.59 1.50 13.07
N ILE A 115 -5.26 0.66 12.29
CA ILE A 115 -5.89 0.98 11.02
C ILE A 115 -7.40 1.01 11.24
N THR A 116 -8.05 2.12 10.91
CA THR A 116 -9.48 2.30 11.12
C THR A 116 -10.21 2.37 9.78
N GLY A 117 -11.40 1.79 9.72
CA GLY A 117 -12.30 1.93 8.57
C GLY A 117 -13.00 3.28 8.51
N PRO A 118 -13.75 3.55 7.42
CA PRO A 118 -14.52 4.78 7.26
C PRO A 118 -15.60 4.88 8.33
N GLY A 119 -15.79 6.09 8.86
CA GLY A 119 -16.81 6.35 9.88
C GLY A 119 -16.46 5.86 11.29
N TRP A 120 -15.25 5.31 11.51
CA TRP A 120 -14.80 5.00 12.86
C TRP A 120 -14.56 6.31 13.65
N THR A 121 -15.38 6.54 14.67
CA THR A 121 -15.34 7.73 15.53
C THR A 121 -14.75 7.44 16.92
N GLY A 122 -14.12 6.28 17.11
CA GLY A 122 -13.58 5.85 18.40
C GLY A 122 -14.49 4.94 19.21
N GLY A 123 -15.79 4.81 18.90
CA GLY A 123 -16.76 4.23 19.83
C GLY A 123 -17.63 3.06 19.33
N SER A 124 -17.53 1.93 20.06
CA SER A 124 -18.50 0.80 20.19
C SER A 124 -17.98 -0.25 21.19
N TYR A 125 -16.68 -0.25 21.51
CA TYR A 125 -16.13 -0.92 22.69
C TYR A 125 -16.41 -0.08 23.94
N SER A 126 -16.93 -0.67 25.01
CA SER A 126 -16.92 -0.04 26.35
C SER A 126 -15.47 0.31 26.72
N GLY A 127 -15.11 1.59 26.58
CA GLY A 127 -13.73 2.10 26.68
C GLY A 127 -13.23 2.91 25.47
N GLY A 128 -13.93 2.87 24.34
CA GLY A 128 -14.08 3.92 23.30
C GLY A 128 -12.85 4.68 22.78
N GLY A 129 -11.64 4.14 22.89
CA GLY A 129 -10.43 4.87 22.57
C GLY A 129 -9.39 4.02 21.88
N VAL A 130 -8.50 4.70 21.16
CA VAL A 130 -7.20 4.19 20.76
C VAL A 130 -6.53 3.56 21.99
N PRO A 131 -6.17 2.26 22.00
CA PRO A 131 -5.50 1.66 23.14
C PRO A 131 -4.22 2.42 23.50
N ALA A 132 -3.89 2.53 24.80
CA ALA A 132 -2.77 3.34 25.29
C ALA A 132 -1.39 2.97 24.70
N LYS A 133 -1.25 1.77 24.13
CA LYS A 133 -0.03 1.26 23.51
C LYS A 133 0.02 1.41 21.98
N VAL A 134 -0.89 2.17 21.37
CA VAL A 134 -0.86 2.44 19.92
C VAL A 134 -0.03 3.69 19.65
N ASP A 135 0.98 3.54 18.80
CA ASP A 135 1.91 4.60 18.43
C ASP A 135 1.34 5.55 17.37
N LYS A 136 0.49 5.04 16.48
CA LYS A 136 -0.15 5.83 15.42
C LYS A 136 -1.46 5.19 14.94
N VAL A 137 -2.41 6.04 14.60
CA VAL A 137 -3.69 5.67 13.98
C VAL A 137 -3.68 6.09 12.51
N MET A 138 -4.09 5.19 11.63
CA MET A 138 -4.17 5.40 10.18
C MET A 138 -5.61 5.21 9.74
N ALA A 139 -6.22 6.26 9.18
CA ALA A 139 -7.60 6.22 8.73
C ALA A 139 -7.68 5.80 7.26
N CYS A 140 -8.32 4.66 7.00
CA CYS A 140 -8.64 4.20 5.66
C CYS A 140 -9.99 4.79 5.24
N GLU A 141 -10.04 5.33 4.02
CA GLU A 141 -11.26 5.90 3.45
C GLU A 141 -12.24 4.82 2.96
N THR A 142 -11.81 3.55 2.88
CA THR A 142 -12.61 2.43 2.39
C THR A 142 -12.71 1.29 3.41
N PRO A 143 -13.79 0.48 3.40
CA PRO A 143 -13.99 -0.63 4.33
C PRO A 143 -12.94 -1.74 4.25
N PHE A 144 -12.19 -1.81 3.14
CA PHE A 144 -11.11 -2.77 2.95
C PHE A 144 -9.83 -2.04 2.60
N ALA A 145 -8.70 -2.66 2.94
CA ALA A 145 -7.38 -2.17 2.54
C ALA A 145 -6.43 -3.35 2.26
N LEU A 146 -5.37 -3.07 1.52
CA LEU A 146 -4.26 -3.99 1.33
C LEU A 146 -3.00 -3.39 1.96
N ALA A 147 -2.37 -4.12 2.87
CA ALA A 147 -1.04 -3.82 3.35
C ALA A 147 -0.01 -4.65 2.56
N ILE A 148 0.90 -3.97 1.87
CA ILE A 148 2.02 -4.58 1.16
C ILE A 148 3.29 -4.28 1.93
N VAL A 149 3.90 -5.32 2.48
CA VAL A 149 5.09 -5.23 3.32
C VAL A 149 6.31 -5.62 2.51
N ARG A 150 7.37 -4.82 2.66
CA ARG A 150 8.69 -5.08 2.10
C ARG A 150 9.69 -5.04 3.23
N THR A 151 10.46 -6.11 3.40
CA THR A 151 11.56 -6.18 4.35
C THR A 151 12.84 -6.34 3.56
N GLN A 152 13.84 -5.48 3.76
CA GLN A 152 15.08 -5.54 3.01
C GLN A 152 15.82 -6.84 3.31
N LEU A 153 16.25 -7.51 2.24
CA LEU A 153 17.24 -8.58 2.27
C LEU A 153 18.59 -7.96 1.92
N LYS A 154 19.56 -8.00 2.84
CA LYS A 154 20.87 -7.37 2.61
C LYS A 154 21.76 -8.19 1.66
N ASN A 155 21.67 -9.51 1.76
CA ASN A 155 22.37 -10.50 0.94
C ASN A 155 21.66 -11.86 1.08
N PRO A 156 21.98 -12.89 0.26
CA PRO A 156 21.34 -14.20 0.36
C PRO A 156 21.42 -14.85 1.74
N GLU A 157 22.51 -14.65 2.48
CA GLU A 157 22.73 -15.22 3.82
C GLU A 157 21.84 -14.59 4.91
N ASP A 158 21.24 -13.44 4.62
CA ASP A 158 20.37 -12.68 5.52
C ASP A 158 18.91 -13.18 5.53
N ILE A 159 18.57 -14.18 4.70
CA ILE A 159 17.19 -14.62 4.51
C ILE A 159 16.53 -15.15 5.80
N ASP A 160 17.27 -15.83 6.66
CA ASP A 160 16.72 -16.36 7.92
C ASP A 160 16.43 -15.26 8.93
N LYS A 161 17.19 -14.15 8.88
CA LYS A 161 16.86 -12.95 9.67
C LYS A 161 15.59 -12.29 9.14
N VAL A 162 15.41 -12.21 7.82
CA VAL A 162 14.16 -11.70 7.22
C VAL A 162 12.97 -12.56 7.64
N LYS A 163 13.10 -13.90 7.63
CA LYS A 163 12.06 -14.82 8.13
C LYS A 163 11.72 -14.55 9.60
N ALA A 164 12.74 -14.38 10.45
CA ALA A 164 12.54 -14.10 11.87
C ALA A 164 11.82 -12.76 12.09
N ILE A 165 12.20 -11.73 11.34
CA ILE A 165 11.53 -10.41 11.37
C ILE A 165 10.07 -10.54 10.92
N GLN A 166 9.83 -11.20 9.79
CA GLN A 166 8.49 -11.40 9.23
C GLN A 166 7.59 -12.20 10.17
N ALA A 167 8.14 -13.21 10.86
CA ALA A 167 7.43 -13.95 11.91
C ALA A 167 7.07 -13.08 13.13
N GLY A 168 7.77 -11.97 13.33
CA GLY A 168 7.48 -10.99 14.38
C GLY A 168 6.34 -10.04 14.04
N TYR A 169 5.91 -9.95 12.78
CA TYR A 169 4.74 -9.15 12.40
C TYR A 169 3.47 -9.78 12.95
N LYS A 170 2.62 -8.98 13.58
CA LYS A 170 1.30 -9.42 14.06
C LYS A 170 0.20 -8.55 13.50
N VAL A 171 -0.93 -9.18 13.19
CA VAL A 171 -2.15 -8.53 12.74
C VAL A 171 -3.30 -9.07 13.57
N ASP A 172 -3.90 -8.18 14.37
CA ASP A 172 -4.96 -8.51 15.31
C ASP A 172 -6.13 -7.55 15.12
N THR A 173 -7.37 -8.04 15.20
CA THR A 173 -8.52 -7.14 15.33
C THR A 173 -8.48 -6.42 16.68
N LEU A 174 -9.14 -5.27 16.80
CA LEU A 174 -9.16 -4.52 18.06
C LEU A 174 -9.71 -5.35 19.22
N SER A 175 -10.76 -6.13 18.99
CA SER A 175 -11.35 -7.08 19.93
C SER A 175 -10.33 -8.12 20.39
N ALA A 176 -9.63 -8.77 19.46
CA ALA A 176 -8.59 -9.76 19.77
C ALA A 176 -7.42 -9.14 20.56
N TYR A 177 -6.96 -7.95 20.17
CA TYR A 177 -5.91 -7.23 20.87
C TYR A 177 -6.29 -6.87 22.32
N LEU A 178 -7.57 -6.54 22.55
CA LEU A 178 -8.11 -6.21 23.87
C LEU A 178 -8.59 -7.45 24.67
N GLY A 179 -8.55 -8.65 24.09
CA GLY A 179 -9.13 -9.85 24.71
C GLY A 179 -10.65 -9.79 24.88
N LYS A 180 -11.35 -9.07 24.00
CA LYS A 180 -12.81 -8.89 24.01
C LYS A 180 -13.46 -9.78 22.92
N PRO A 181 -14.76 -10.11 23.06
CA PRO A 181 -15.48 -10.79 21.98
C PRO A 181 -15.49 -9.92 20.72
N PRO A 182 -15.36 -10.51 19.53
CA PRO A 182 -15.45 -9.77 18.28
C PRO A 182 -16.88 -9.22 18.10
N PRO A 183 -17.02 -8.01 17.54
CA PRO A 183 -18.32 -7.48 17.16
C PRO A 183 -18.90 -8.33 16.01
N GLU A 184 -20.22 -8.27 15.87
CA GLU A 184 -20.87 -8.88 14.72
C GLU A 184 -20.41 -8.20 13.42
N SER A 185 -20.08 -9.01 12.42
CA SER A 185 -19.71 -8.55 11.08
C SER A 185 -20.72 -9.04 10.05
N LYS A 186 -21.11 -8.14 9.13
CA LYS A 186 -22.00 -8.50 8.03
C LYS A 186 -21.26 -9.43 7.06
N GLN A 187 -21.74 -10.65 6.92
CA GLN A 187 -21.25 -11.58 5.90
C GLN A 187 -21.56 -11.03 4.49
N LEU A 188 -20.58 -11.10 3.60
CA LEU A 188 -20.73 -10.68 2.20
C LEU A 188 -20.77 -11.89 1.30
N GLN A 189 -21.65 -11.82 0.30
CA GLN A 189 -21.61 -12.73 -0.83
C GLN A 189 -20.70 -12.12 -1.87
N TRP A 190 -19.46 -12.60 -1.93
CA TRP A 190 -18.43 -12.08 -2.83
C TRP A 190 -18.69 -12.56 -4.26
N PRO A 191 -18.99 -11.66 -5.22
CA PRO A 191 -19.11 -12.07 -6.61
C PRO A 191 -17.79 -12.65 -7.09
N MET A 192 -17.85 -13.81 -7.75
CA MET A 192 -16.67 -14.44 -8.32
C MET A 192 -15.97 -13.48 -9.28
N SER A 193 -14.64 -13.41 -9.17
CA SER A 193 -13.84 -12.64 -10.11
C SER A 193 -12.66 -13.43 -10.64
N ASP A 194 -12.54 -13.45 -11.96
CA ASP A 194 -11.40 -13.97 -12.69
C ASP A 194 -11.15 -13.11 -13.96
N LYS A 195 -10.23 -13.55 -14.80
CA LYS A 195 -9.89 -12.85 -16.05
C LYS A 195 -11.06 -12.81 -17.02
N GLU A 196 -11.90 -13.83 -17.06
CA GLU A 196 -13.02 -13.95 -17.99
C GLU A 196 -14.15 -13.01 -17.57
N VAL A 197 -14.50 -13.01 -16.27
CA VAL A 197 -15.49 -12.11 -15.68
C VAL A 197 -15.09 -10.65 -15.91
N THR A 198 -13.82 -10.31 -15.65
CA THR A 198 -13.33 -8.92 -15.74
C THR A 198 -13.17 -8.41 -17.17
N GLN A 199 -13.12 -9.30 -18.15
CA GLN A 199 -13.14 -8.98 -19.59
C GLN A 199 -14.55 -9.03 -20.20
N SER A 200 -15.56 -9.38 -19.42
CA SER A 200 -16.95 -9.50 -19.86
C SER A 200 -17.84 -8.40 -19.26
N VAL A 201 -19.12 -8.38 -19.67
CA VAL A 201 -20.14 -7.50 -19.08
C VAL A 201 -20.45 -7.82 -17.62
N LYS A 202 -20.13 -9.02 -17.13
CA LYS A 202 -20.30 -9.38 -15.70
C LYS A 202 -19.41 -8.54 -14.79
N MET A 203 -18.40 -7.86 -15.33
CA MET A 203 -17.62 -6.84 -14.63
C MET A 203 -18.49 -5.75 -14.00
N TYR A 204 -19.65 -5.42 -14.59
CA TYR A 204 -20.56 -4.43 -14.02
C TYR A 204 -21.23 -4.92 -12.73
N GLU A 205 -21.43 -6.23 -12.56
CA GLU A 205 -21.92 -6.82 -11.30
C GLU A 205 -20.89 -6.67 -10.19
N ILE A 206 -19.60 -6.87 -10.51
CA ILE A 206 -18.50 -6.58 -9.58
C ILE A 206 -18.47 -5.11 -9.23
N LEU A 207 -18.59 -4.23 -10.24
CA LEU A 207 -18.55 -2.79 -10.01
C LEU A 207 -19.69 -2.34 -9.10
N ASP A 208 -20.92 -2.78 -9.35
CA ASP A 208 -22.09 -2.49 -8.53
C ASP A 208 -21.89 -2.97 -7.09
N PHE A 209 -21.45 -4.23 -6.93
CA PHE A 209 -21.12 -4.79 -5.62
C PHE A 209 -20.07 -3.95 -4.89
N VAL A 210 -18.95 -3.61 -5.52
CA VAL A 210 -17.89 -2.82 -4.89
C VAL A 210 -18.42 -1.43 -4.52
N LEU A 211 -19.11 -0.75 -5.43
CA LEU A 211 -19.67 0.58 -5.16
C LEU A 211 -20.68 0.56 -4.01
N SER A 212 -21.43 -0.52 -3.82
CA SER A 212 -22.35 -0.67 -2.68
C SER A 212 -21.65 -0.72 -1.32
N LEU A 213 -20.36 -1.06 -1.30
CA LEU A 213 -19.54 -1.16 -0.08
C LEU A 213 -18.80 0.14 0.21
N LEU A 214 -18.49 0.94 -0.81
CA LEU A 214 -17.66 2.12 -0.67
C LEU A 214 -18.49 3.32 -0.20
N PRO A 215 -17.97 4.13 0.76
CA PRO A 215 -18.64 5.37 1.11
C PRO A 215 -18.61 6.32 -0.09
N VAL A 216 -19.73 7.02 -0.32
CA VAL A 216 -19.79 8.07 -1.33
C VAL A 216 -18.96 9.25 -0.84
N HIS A 217 -17.82 9.49 -1.49
CA HIS A 217 -17.04 10.69 -1.22
C HIS A 217 -17.65 11.88 -1.93
N ASP A 218 -17.98 12.93 -1.18
CA ASP A 218 -18.13 14.26 -1.76
C ASP A 218 -16.78 14.68 -2.35
N ALA A 219 -16.70 14.78 -3.68
CA ALA A 219 -15.50 15.19 -4.40
C ALA A 219 -14.94 16.56 -3.95
N ARG A 220 -15.71 17.34 -3.19
CA ARG A 220 -15.30 18.61 -2.55
C ARG A 220 -14.38 18.42 -1.34
N MET A 221 -14.39 17.26 -0.69
CA MET A 221 -13.64 16.98 0.55
C MET A 221 -12.28 16.30 0.30
N ALA A 222 -12.05 15.72 -0.88
CA ALA A 222 -10.80 15.03 -1.23
C ALA A 222 -9.54 15.94 -1.23
N GLY A 223 -9.72 17.27 -1.24
CA GLY A 223 -8.63 18.24 -1.10
C GLY A 223 -8.19 18.52 0.34
N ALA A 224 -8.97 18.11 1.35
CA ALA A 224 -8.76 18.51 2.75
C ALA A 224 -7.87 17.53 3.54
N SER A 225 -7.88 16.23 3.21
CA SER A 225 -7.01 15.24 3.86
C SER A 225 -5.56 15.30 3.37
N SER A 226 -5.34 15.65 2.09
CA SER A 226 -4.01 15.75 1.47
C SER A 226 -3.25 17.06 1.75
N THR A 227 -3.89 18.05 2.38
CA THR A 227 -3.28 19.37 2.63
C THR A 227 -2.70 19.55 4.03
N ARG A 228 -2.94 18.61 4.97
CA ARG A 228 -2.44 18.74 6.36
C ARG A 228 -0.94 18.45 6.55
N SER A 229 -0.23 17.99 5.51
CA SER A 229 1.23 17.80 5.53
C SER A 229 2.03 18.81 4.69
N ARG A 230 1.38 19.79 4.04
CA ARG A 230 2.11 20.89 3.38
C ARG A 230 2.57 21.91 4.42
N ARG A 231 3.56 21.53 5.24
CA ARG A 231 4.41 22.52 5.91
C ARG A 231 5.15 23.25 4.78
N ALA A 232 4.84 24.53 4.60
CA ALA A 232 5.35 25.36 3.53
C ALA A 232 6.89 25.33 3.52
N TRP A 233 7.47 24.92 2.40
CA TRP A 233 8.89 25.11 2.12
C TRP A 233 9.13 26.62 1.91
N PRO A 234 10.13 27.24 2.56
CA PRO A 234 10.41 28.65 2.36
C PRO A 234 10.81 28.89 0.90
N ARG A 235 10.14 29.82 0.22
CA ARG A 235 10.59 30.31 -1.09
C ARG A 235 11.78 31.23 -0.87
N GLU A 236 12.99 30.69 -0.94
CA GLU A 236 14.16 31.51 -1.26
C GLU A 236 14.26 31.66 -2.78
N SER A 237 14.30 32.91 -3.20
CA SER A 237 14.41 33.37 -4.58
C SER A 237 15.83 33.16 -5.11
N SER A 238 16.01 32.26 -6.08
CA SER A 238 17.21 32.26 -6.93
C SER A 238 17.07 33.27 -8.08
N PRO A 239 18.11 34.07 -8.39
CA PRO A 239 18.05 35.16 -9.36
C PRO A 239 18.05 34.66 -10.81
N ALA A 240 17.43 35.47 -11.67
CA ALA A 240 17.21 35.23 -13.09
C ALA A 240 18.52 35.16 -13.90
N LEU A 241 18.68 34.10 -14.69
CA LEU A 241 19.65 34.03 -15.78
C LEU A 241 19.18 34.93 -16.93
N THR A 242 19.85 36.07 -17.10
CA THR A 242 19.69 36.95 -18.26
C THR A 242 20.91 36.82 -19.18
N SER A 243 20.62 36.85 -20.50
CA SER A 243 21.42 36.71 -21.72
C SER A 243 22.94 36.84 -21.67
N LEU A 244 23.61 36.06 -22.53
CA LEU A 244 24.71 36.52 -23.40
C LEU A 244 24.85 35.61 -24.64
N ALA A 245 24.93 36.22 -25.82
CA ALA A 245 25.40 35.67 -27.09
C ALA A 245 26.53 36.61 -27.60
N PRO A 246 27.21 36.35 -28.73
CA PRO A 246 27.93 35.17 -29.21
C PRO A 246 29.43 35.50 -29.47
N VAL A 247 30.29 34.53 -29.79
CA VAL A 247 31.63 34.81 -30.38
C VAL A 247 31.82 34.03 -31.69
N ARG A 248 32.09 34.80 -32.77
CA ARG A 248 32.41 34.36 -34.13
C ARG A 248 33.84 33.82 -34.23
N GLY A 249 34.06 32.86 -35.13
CA GLY A 249 35.30 32.10 -35.27
C GLY A 249 36.46 32.72 -36.08
N ARG A 250 37.47 31.89 -36.32
CA ARG A 250 38.46 31.99 -37.41
C ARG A 250 38.90 30.59 -37.84
N GLN A 251 38.91 30.36 -39.16
CA GLN A 251 39.62 29.29 -39.85
C GLN A 251 41.05 29.73 -40.22
N ALA A 252 41.98 28.78 -40.20
CA ALA A 252 43.21 28.61 -41.01
C ALA A 252 44.10 27.61 -40.25
N GLY A 253 44.82 26.63 -40.78
CA GLY A 253 45.17 26.18 -42.11
C GLY A 253 46.32 25.16 -41.94
N HIS A 254 46.26 24.05 -42.68
CA HIS A 254 47.39 23.27 -43.25
C HIS A 254 48.75 23.16 -42.52
N LEU A 255 49.18 21.93 -42.15
CA LEU A 255 50.36 21.20 -42.71
C LEU A 255 50.89 20.04 -41.82
N ARG A 256 51.05 18.88 -42.48
CA ARG A 256 52.12 17.85 -42.40
C ARG A 256 52.29 16.86 -41.22
N GLN A 257 52.75 15.69 -41.66
CA GLN A 257 52.98 14.39 -41.02
C GLN A 257 54.25 14.31 -40.14
N LEU A 258 54.21 13.40 -39.14
CA LEU A 258 55.21 12.42 -38.62
C LEU A 258 56.69 12.84 -38.44
N PRO A 259 57.43 12.26 -37.46
CA PRO A 259 57.72 10.81 -37.35
C PRO A 259 56.86 10.04 -36.35
#